data_AF-A0A8H6IAC5-F1
#
_entry.id   AF-A0A8H6IAC5-F1
#
_cell.length_a   1.000
_cell.length_b   1.000
_cell.length_c   1.000
_cell.angle_alpha   90.00
_cell.angle_beta   90.00
_cell.angle_gamma   90.00
#
_symmetry.space_group_name_H-M   'P 1'
#
loop_
_entity.id
_entity.type
_entity.pdbx_description
1 polymer ?
#
loop_
_entity_poly.entity_id
_entity_poly.type
_entity_poly.pdbx_seq_one_letter_code
_entity_poly.pdbx_strand_id
1 'polypeptide(L)'
;MSGSVTSETSSSPALSVSLQQAQKIIQKHVGLSEGSNDSLRITKLEEIKDYGYSVAGGSKIYIVDLHGGDADAHGKATTASCFLTISAPSSERNTLPLITHLLSLIRSNTQIPISDPILDTTRDLIPFDFLLSPPTPFPSSSIITLHDAKAQGLLNEQLQAMIDLQMGSFLAQMHQNVQNDWFGLPVLPPRGTVPTPGAPQRPPAEAEPECYSWQETFTTLFESLLSSVKTKLSSQHPDADPDNQDDALGIPFTAIHSAMSRAIAFFLFDDVEVPSLVWFTGFDTDIYLSLPTHGSTKTPGIVAILPSMPHMLWGDPLLESFFIPLAEPGGVEKSKALIEGYTGAGGAPLISFARQKTKRVWYTLYLALSVLNEYLSLSTGSSSQALEEKRKWAFDTIRTCADVLKTAPCY
;
A
#
# COMPACT_ATOMS: atom_id res chain seq x y z
N MET A 1 48.09 -8.96 30.54
CA MET A 1 47.61 -9.32 29.20
C MET A 1 46.11 -9.05 29.16
N SER A 2 45.73 -7.86 28.71
CA SER A 2 44.33 -7.46 28.54
C SER A 2 44.03 -7.48 27.05
N GLY A 3 43.23 -8.45 26.60
CA GLY A 3 42.77 -8.53 25.23
C GLY A 3 41.61 -7.56 25.01
N SER A 4 41.83 -6.56 24.16
CA SER A 4 40.79 -5.68 23.63
C SER A 4 39.95 -6.48 22.63
N VAL A 5 38.67 -6.67 22.93
CA VAL A 5 37.69 -7.22 21.99
C VAL A 5 37.15 -6.05 21.18
N THR A 6 37.62 -5.91 19.94
CA THR A 6 37.06 -4.99 18.96
C THR A 6 35.71 -5.54 18.50
N SER A 7 34.62 -4.86 18.85
CA SER A 7 33.30 -5.15 18.31
C SER A 7 33.27 -4.77 16.83
N GLU A 8 33.30 -5.75 15.95
CA GLU A 8 32.99 -5.55 14.53
C GLU A 8 31.51 -5.19 14.42
N THR A 9 31.23 -3.93 14.07
CA THR A 9 29.91 -3.46 13.69
C THR A 9 29.55 -4.10 12.34
N SER A 10 28.80 -5.21 12.38
CA SER A 10 28.26 -5.84 11.18
C SER A 10 27.26 -4.88 10.52
N SER A 11 27.66 -4.27 9.40
CA SER A 11 26.76 -3.49 8.58
C SER A 11 25.66 -4.41 8.06
N SER A 12 24.40 -4.12 8.40
CA SER A 12 23.26 -4.85 7.85
C SER A 12 23.31 -4.79 6.32
N PRO A 13 23.09 -5.91 5.61
CA PRO A 13 23.19 -5.94 4.15
C PRO A 13 22.19 -4.96 3.53
N ALA A 14 22.64 -4.20 2.53
CA ALA A 14 21.76 -3.28 1.81
C ALA A 14 20.60 -4.06 1.17
N LEU A 15 19.36 -3.61 1.43
CA LEU A 15 18.15 -4.21 0.88
C LEU A 15 18.15 -4.09 -0.65
N SER A 16 18.61 -5.14 -1.32
CA SER A 16 18.77 -5.19 -2.77
C SER A 16 18.89 -6.62 -3.26
N VAL A 17 18.46 -6.87 -4.49
CA VAL A 17 18.61 -8.17 -5.15
C VAL A 17 19.41 -8.00 -6.43
N SER A 18 20.46 -8.82 -6.57
CA SER A 18 21.24 -8.91 -7.81
C SER A 18 20.51 -9.75 -8.87
N LEU A 19 20.87 -9.56 -10.14
CA LEU A 19 20.35 -10.35 -11.25
C LEU A 19 20.54 -11.87 -11.04
N GLN A 20 21.69 -12.28 -10.49
CA GLN A 20 21.98 -13.68 -10.23
C GLN A 20 21.07 -14.27 -9.14
N GLN A 21 20.79 -13.50 -8.09
CA GLN A 21 19.87 -13.90 -7.03
C GLN A 21 18.43 -14.01 -7.54
N ALA A 22 17.96 -13.02 -8.31
CA ALA A 22 16.65 -13.09 -8.97
C ALA A 22 16.57 -14.33 -9.89
N GLN A 23 17.62 -14.62 -10.67
CA GLN A 23 17.64 -15.78 -11.57
C GLN A 23 17.51 -17.11 -10.81
N LYS A 24 18.15 -17.24 -9.63
CA LYS A 24 17.99 -18.41 -8.76
C LYS A 24 16.56 -18.56 -8.24
N ILE A 25 15.91 -17.44 -7.89
CA ILE A 25 14.51 -17.42 -7.46
C ILE A 25 13.60 -17.94 -8.59
N ILE A 26 13.75 -17.39 -9.81
CA ILE A 26 12.96 -17.80 -10.97
C ILE A 26 13.19 -19.28 -11.31
N GLN A 27 14.44 -19.75 -11.28
CA GLN A 27 14.74 -21.16 -11.55
C GLN A 27 14.11 -22.12 -10.54
N LYS A 28 14.10 -21.78 -9.24
CA LYS A 28 13.52 -22.62 -8.19
C LYS A 28 11.99 -22.69 -8.28
N HIS A 29 11.34 -21.56 -8.56
CA HIS A 29 9.89 -21.42 -8.33
C HIS A 29 9.04 -21.36 -9.61
N VAL A 30 9.64 -20.97 -10.74
CA VAL A 30 8.95 -20.84 -12.04
C VAL A 30 9.52 -21.82 -13.07
N GLY A 31 10.81 -22.14 -12.95
CA GLY A 31 11.51 -23.06 -13.85
C GLY A 31 10.74 -24.37 -14.01
N LEU A 32 10.41 -24.68 -15.27
CA LEU A 32 9.70 -25.88 -15.67
C LEU A 32 10.36 -27.14 -15.09
N SER A 33 9.52 -28.13 -14.82
CA SER A 33 9.82 -29.46 -14.27
C SER A 33 11.17 -30.02 -14.73
N GLU A 34 11.88 -30.70 -13.82
CA GLU A 34 13.14 -31.41 -14.10
C GLU A 34 13.04 -32.21 -15.42
N GLY A 35 13.64 -31.69 -16.50
CA GLY A 35 13.64 -32.35 -17.82
C GLY A 35 13.50 -31.44 -19.04
N SER A 36 13.01 -30.20 -18.91
CA SER A 36 13.00 -29.26 -20.05
C SER A 36 14.34 -28.52 -20.14
N ASN A 37 15.03 -28.60 -21.30
CA ASN A 37 16.27 -27.87 -21.55
C ASN A 37 16.04 -26.34 -21.71
N ASP A 38 14.80 -25.88 -21.66
CA ASP A 38 14.43 -24.50 -21.93
C ASP A 38 14.27 -23.72 -20.61
N SER A 39 15.41 -23.37 -20.01
CA SER A 39 15.44 -22.60 -18.77
C SER A 39 15.00 -21.14 -19.02
N LEU A 40 14.00 -20.67 -18.29
CA LEU A 40 13.60 -19.26 -18.27
C LEU A 40 14.79 -18.38 -17.83
N ARG A 41 15.12 -17.38 -18.64
CA ARG A 41 16.21 -16.43 -18.37
C ARG A 41 15.66 -15.04 -18.12
N ILE A 42 16.20 -14.36 -17.10
CA ILE A 42 15.90 -12.95 -16.85
C ILE A 42 16.61 -12.08 -17.89
N THR A 43 15.85 -11.26 -18.60
CA THR A 43 16.37 -10.26 -19.55
C THR A 43 16.42 -8.86 -18.95
N LYS A 44 15.53 -8.57 -18.00
CA LYS A 44 15.45 -7.27 -17.31
C LYS A 44 15.13 -7.48 -15.83
N LEU A 45 15.81 -6.73 -14.97
CA LEU A 45 15.50 -6.61 -13.55
C LEU A 45 15.57 -5.13 -13.19
N GLU A 46 14.43 -4.53 -12.86
CA GLU A 46 14.33 -3.09 -12.57
C GLU A 46 13.59 -2.87 -11.26
N GLU A 47 14.19 -2.07 -10.36
CA GLU A 47 13.53 -1.64 -9.12
C GLU A 47 12.47 -0.58 -9.45
N ILE A 48 11.24 -0.80 -8.99
CA ILE A 48 10.18 0.21 -9.03
C ILE A 48 10.51 1.24 -7.96
N LYS A 49 10.66 2.51 -8.34
CA LYS A 49 11.08 3.58 -7.40
C LYS A 49 9.94 4.47 -6.93
N ASP A 50 8.89 4.59 -7.73
CA ASP A 50 7.70 5.38 -7.39
C ASP A 50 6.58 4.45 -6.94
N TYR A 51 6.40 4.36 -5.63
CA TYR A 51 5.34 3.55 -5.00
C TYR A 51 4.11 4.38 -4.65
N GLY A 52 3.96 5.61 -5.18
CA GLY A 52 2.83 6.48 -4.83
C GLY A 52 2.82 6.79 -3.33
N TYR A 53 1.87 6.20 -2.60
CA TYR A 53 1.78 6.27 -1.12
C TYR A 53 2.18 4.96 -0.42
N SER A 54 2.36 3.86 -1.16
CA SER A 54 2.75 2.55 -0.63
C SER A 54 4.27 2.38 -0.47
N VAL A 55 5.01 3.49 -0.33
CA VAL A 55 6.45 3.46 -0.05
C VAL A 55 6.66 2.78 1.29
N ALA A 56 7.54 1.79 1.32
CA ALA A 56 7.90 1.14 2.54
C ALA A 56 9.41 0.93 2.68
N GLY A 57 10.07 1.63 3.61
CA GLY A 57 11.53 1.57 3.78
C GLY A 57 12.10 0.18 4.10
N GLY A 58 11.26 -0.76 4.57
CA GLY A 58 11.63 -2.15 4.82
C GLY A 58 11.50 -3.09 3.62
N SER A 59 10.98 -2.63 2.48
CA SER A 59 10.70 -3.48 1.32
C SER A 59 11.06 -2.82 -0.01
N LYS A 60 11.31 -3.63 -1.02
CA LYS A 60 11.50 -3.18 -2.41
C LYS A 60 10.76 -4.08 -3.37
N ILE A 61 10.29 -3.51 -4.47
CA ILE A 61 9.62 -4.26 -5.54
C ILE A 61 10.42 -4.11 -6.82
N TYR A 62 10.60 -5.22 -7.51
CA TYR A 62 11.24 -5.29 -8.81
C TYR A 62 10.26 -5.79 -9.84
N ILE A 63 10.34 -5.25 -11.05
CA ILE A 63 9.76 -5.86 -12.24
C ILE A 63 10.84 -6.70 -12.94
N VAL A 64 10.48 -7.93 -13.29
CA VAL A 64 11.39 -8.93 -13.86
C VAL A 64 10.83 -9.37 -15.21
N ASP A 65 11.57 -9.15 -16.29
CA ASP A 65 11.24 -9.71 -17.60
C ASP A 65 11.95 -11.05 -17.80
N LEU A 66 11.17 -12.01 -18.27
CA LEU A 66 11.56 -13.39 -18.52
C LEU A 66 11.51 -13.66 -20.03
N HIS A 67 12.51 -14.39 -20.50
CA HIS A 67 12.59 -14.91 -21.86
C HIS A 67 12.86 -16.41 -21.80
N GLY A 68 12.05 -17.21 -22.50
CA GLY A 68 12.21 -18.66 -22.63
C GLY A 68 10.86 -19.38 -22.74
N GLY A 69 10.88 -20.67 -23.08
CA GLY A 69 9.69 -21.47 -23.35
C GLY A 69 9.47 -21.68 -24.86
N ASP A 70 8.64 -22.67 -25.20
CA ASP A 70 8.30 -22.99 -26.59
C ASP A 70 7.94 -21.71 -27.33
N ALA A 71 8.60 -21.49 -28.48
CA ALA A 71 8.21 -20.45 -29.41
C ALA A 71 6.70 -20.59 -29.67
N ASP A 72 5.99 -19.47 -29.68
CA ASP A 72 4.60 -19.48 -30.11
C ASP A 72 4.50 -20.09 -31.52
N ALA A 73 3.27 -20.36 -31.99
CA ALA A 73 3.05 -20.87 -33.35
C ALA A 73 3.64 -19.99 -34.47
N HIS A 74 4.19 -18.81 -34.12
CA HIS A 74 4.82 -17.85 -35.01
C HIS A 74 6.34 -17.72 -34.81
N GLY A 75 6.97 -18.58 -34.00
CA GLY A 75 8.42 -18.59 -33.81
C GLY A 75 8.95 -17.48 -32.90
N LYS A 76 8.08 -16.72 -32.22
CA LYS A 76 8.50 -15.70 -31.26
C LYS A 76 8.66 -16.32 -29.89
N ALA A 77 9.81 -16.06 -29.27
CA ALA A 77 10.04 -16.44 -27.89
C ALA A 77 9.03 -15.74 -26.99
N THR A 78 8.42 -16.50 -26.10
CA THR A 78 7.47 -15.96 -25.13
C THR A 78 8.20 -15.02 -24.17
N THR A 79 7.80 -13.76 -24.17
CA THR A 79 8.26 -12.76 -23.19
C THR A 79 7.19 -12.59 -22.12
N ALA A 80 7.55 -12.90 -20.88
CA ALA A 80 6.67 -12.75 -19.72
C ALA A 80 7.27 -11.77 -18.71
N SER A 81 6.46 -11.24 -17.82
CA SER A 81 6.95 -10.43 -16.71
C SER A 81 6.29 -10.80 -15.39
N CYS A 82 7.03 -10.63 -14.30
CA CYS A 82 6.53 -10.83 -12.94
C CYS A 82 7.07 -9.74 -12.00
N PHE A 83 6.45 -9.62 -10.83
CA PHE A 83 6.88 -8.75 -9.75
C PHE A 83 7.55 -9.57 -8.66
N LEU A 84 8.68 -9.07 -8.17
CA LEU A 84 9.42 -9.63 -7.06
C LEU A 84 9.49 -8.60 -5.94
N THR A 85 8.79 -8.85 -4.84
CA THR A 85 8.89 -8.04 -3.63
C THR A 85 9.85 -8.70 -2.65
N ILE A 86 10.81 -7.93 -2.13
CA ILE A 86 11.68 -8.36 -1.03
C ILE A 86 11.41 -7.52 0.20
N SER A 87 11.56 -8.11 1.38
CA SER A 87 11.45 -7.41 2.66
C SER A 87 12.58 -7.78 3.58
N ALA A 88 13.12 -6.77 4.26
CA ALA A 88 13.91 -7.00 5.46
C ALA A 88 13.00 -7.57 6.56
N PRO A 89 13.53 -8.40 7.47
CA PRO A 89 12.80 -8.90 8.61
C PRO A 89 12.70 -7.82 9.69
N SER A 90 11.81 -6.84 9.52
CA SER A 90 11.46 -5.87 10.56
C SER A 90 9.96 -5.84 10.81
N SER A 91 9.59 -5.50 12.06
CA SER A 91 8.27 -5.79 12.64
C SER A 91 7.29 -4.62 12.68
N GLU A 92 7.57 -3.50 12.01
CA GLU A 92 6.73 -2.30 12.15
C GLU A 92 5.51 -2.28 11.20
N ARG A 93 5.38 -3.26 10.29
CA ARG A 93 4.39 -3.26 9.20
C ARG A 93 3.89 -4.65 8.84
N ASN A 94 2.93 -4.68 7.92
CA ASN A 94 2.46 -5.93 7.35
C ASN A 94 3.63 -6.66 6.68
N THR A 95 4.02 -7.77 7.30
CA THR A 95 5.08 -8.65 6.80
C THR A 95 4.62 -9.36 5.52
N LEU A 96 5.56 -9.85 4.69
CA LEU A 96 5.20 -10.58 3.48
C LEU A 96 4.30 -11.81 3.73
N PRO A 97 4.47 -12.59 4.82
CA PRO A 97 3.51 -13.63 5.18
C PRO A 97 2.09 -13.10 5.42
N LEU A 98 1.97 -11.96 6.13
CA LEU A 98 0.66 -11.34 6.36
C LEU A 98 0.06 -10.81 5.06
N ILE A 99 0.85 -10.15 4.22
CA ILE A 99 0.42 -9.69 2.90
C ILE A 99 -0.08 -10.86 2.05
N THR A 100 0.66 -11.98 2.02
CA THR A 100 0.25 -13.19 1.29
C THR A 100 -1.09 -13.73 1.79
N HIS A 101 -1.30 -13.73 3.11
CA HIS A 101 -2.57 -14.11 3.72
C HIS A 101 -3.72 -13.19 3.29
N LEU A 102 -3.51 -11.87 3.36
CA LEU A 102 -4.50 -10.87 2.94
C LEU A 102 -4.84 -10.99 1.44
N LEU A 103 -3.84 -11.17 0.57
CA LEU A 103 -4.04 -11.41 -0.86
C LEU A 103 -4.88 -12.67 -1.11
N SER A 104 -4.64 -13.74 -0.33
CA SER A 104 -5.46 -14.96 -0.40
C SER A 104 -6.90 -14.71 0.05
N LEU A 105 -7.13 -13.91 1.10
CA LEU A 105 -8.48 -13.53 1.53
C LEU A 105 -9.20 -12.74 0.46
N ILE A 106 -8.55 -11.72 -0.12
CA ILE A 106 -9.14 -10.91 -1.19
C ILE A 106 -9.49 -11.81 -2.39
N ARG A 107 -8.56 -12.64 -2.86
CA ARG A 107 -8.79 -13.54 -3.99
C ARG A 107 -9.94 -14.52 -3.74
N SER A 108 -10.07 -15.03 -2.52
CA SER A 108 -11.10 -16.03 -2.20
C SER A 108 -12.50 -15.44 -2.06
N ASN A 109 -12.61 -14.12 -1.84
CA ASN A 109 -13.88 -13.45 -1.54
C ASN A 109 -14.27 -12.36 -2.56
N THR A 110 -13.45 -12.11 -3.56
CA THR A 110 -13.68 -11.04 -4.56
C THR A 110 -13.35 -11.50 -5.98
N GLN A 111 -13.74 -10.70 -6.96
CA GLN A 111 -13.37 -10.87 -8.37
C GLN A 111 -12.15 -10.01 -8.77
N ILE A 112 -11.41 -9.49 -7.79
CA ILE A 112 -10.22 -8.67 -8.06
C ILE A 112 -9.14 -9.59 -8.66
N PRO A 113 -8.49 -9.20 -9.78
CA PRO A 113 -7.52 -10.04 -10.49
C PRO A 113 -6.17 -10.07 -9.76
N ILE A 114 -6.16 -10.67 -8.57
CA ILE A 114 -4.95 -10.89 -7.76
C ILE A 114 -4.40 -12.27 -8.06
N SER A 115 -3.23 -12.32 -8.67
CA SER A 115 -2.49 -13.55 -8.92
C SER A 115 -2.05 -14.23 -7.61
N ASP A 116 -1.85 -15.55 -7.61
CA ASP A 116 -1.38 -16.29 -6.43
C ASP A 116 0.14 -16.20 -6.26
N PRO A 117 0.65 -15.38 -5.34
CA PRO A 117 2.08 -15.17 -5.24
C PRO A 117 2.77 -16.31 -4.47
N ILE A 118 4.02 -16.57 -4.84
CA ILE A 118 4.88 -17.52 -4.16
C ILE A 118 5.64 -16.79 -3.06
N LEU A 119 5.36 -17.14 -1.80
CA LEU A 119 6.07 -16.65 -0.62
C LEU A 119 7.21 -17.61 -0.25
N ASP A 120 8.40 -17.06 -0.06
CA ASP A 120 9.56 -17.78 0.48
C ASP A 120 10.17 -16.97 1.63
N THR A 121 10.14 -17.54 2.83
CA THR A 121 10.73 -16.96 4.05
C THR A 121 11.90 -17.80 4.57
N THR A 122 12.40 -18.76 3.79
CA THR A 122 13.50 -19.63 4.26
C THR A 122 14.83 -18.90 4.24
N ARG A 123 14.95 -17.89 3.36
CA ARG A 123 16.16 -17.09 3.13
C ARG A 123 17.35 -17.91 2.63
N ASP A 124 17.08 -19.09 2.05
CA ASP A 124 18.12 -19.95 1.49
C ASP A 124 18.69 -19.39 0.18
N LEU A 125 17.86 -18.67 -0.58
CA LEU A 125 18.25 -18.10 -1.89
C LEU A 125 18.87 -16.70 -1.77
N ILE A 126 18.30 -15.88 -0.88
CA ILE A 126 18.69 -14.49 -0.61
C ILE A 126 18.49 -14.20 0.88
N PRO A 127 19.20 -13.23 1.47
CA PRO A 127 19.10 -12.93 2.91
C PRO A 127 17.83 -12.13 3.28
N PHE A 128 16.76 -12.25 2.50
CA PHE A 128 15.50 -11.50 2.64
C PHE A 128 14.32 -12.45 2.46
N ASP A 129 13.20 -12.11 3.09
CA ASP A 129 11.92 -12.75 2.75
C ASP A 129 11.48 -12.19 1.39
N PHE A 130 10.86 -13.01 0.54
CA PHE A 130 10.37 -12.54 -0.75
C PHE A 130 9.02 -13.09 -1.14
N LEU A 131 8.33 -12.32 -1.99
CA LEU A 131 7.05 -12.63 -2.59
C LEU A 131 7.19 -12.48 -4.11
N LEU A 132 6.95 -13.55 -4.85
CA LEU A 132 7.07 -13.60 -6.30
C LEU A 132 5.68 -13.75 -6.94
N SER A 133 5.27 -12.80 -7.77
CA SER A 133 4.03 -12.96 -8.54
C SER A 133 4.23 -14.00 -9.65
N PRO A 134 3.16 -14.72 -10.06
CA PRO A 134 3.19 -15.53 -11.27
C PRO A 134 3.59 -14.70 -12.50
N PRO A 135 4.29 -15.28 -13.48
CA PRO A 135 4.56 -14.63 -14.75
C PRO A 135 3.26 -14.32 -15.51
N THR A 136 3.17 -13.08 -15.98
CA THR A 136 2.12 -12.61 -16.88
C THR A 136 2.62 -12.65 -18.33
N PRO A 137 1.75 -12.87 -19.33
CA PRO A 137 2.14 -13.03 -20.73
C PRO A 137 2.46 -11.69 -21.42
N PHE A 138 2.96 -10.70 -20.67
CA PHE A 138 3.31 -9.39 -21.18
C PHE A 138 4.73 -9.03 -20.71
N PRO A 139 5.60 -8.48 -21.58
CA PRO A 139 6.84 -7.88 -21.12
C PRO A 139 6.56 -6.57 -20.38
N SER A 140 7.46 -6.16 -19.49
CA SER A 140 7.36 -4.91 -18.72
C SER A 140 7.20 -3.67 -19.61
N SER A 141 7.76 -3.70 -20.83
CA SER A 141 7.64 -2.62 -21.81
C SER A 141 6.25 -2.46 -22.42
N SER A 142 5.35 -3.43 -22.21
CA SER A 142 3.97 -3.42 -22.73
C SER A 142 2.94 -3.12 -21.65
N ILE A 143 3.38 -2.82 -20.43
CA ILE A 143 2.52 -2.41 -19.33
C ILE A 143 2.92 -1.03 -18.83
N ILE A 144 1.97 -0.31 -18.24
CA ILE A 144 2.16 1.04 -17.72
C ILE A 144 1.32 1.22 -16.46
N THR A 145 1.77 2.04 -15.51
CA THR A 145 0.93 2.38 -14.36
C THR A 145 -0.29 3.20 -14.80
N LEU A 146 -1.40 3.11 -14.06
CA LEU A 146 -2.58 3.95 -14.31
C LEU A 146 -2.23 5.44 -14.17
N HIS A 147 -1.36 5.77 -13.22
CA HIS A 147 -0.87 7.13 -13.02
C HIS A 147 -0.18 7.67 -14.28
N ASP A 148 0.80 6.94 -14.81
CA ASP A 148 1.56 7.37 -15.98
C ASP A 148 0.68 7.39 -17.24
N ALA A 149 -0.26 6.45 -17.38
CA ALA A 149 -1.21 6.43 -18.49
C ALA A 149 -2.12 7.67 -18.50
N LYS A 150 -2.58 8.12 -17.31
CA LYS A 150 -3.33 9.37 -17.14
C LYS A 150 -2.45 10.59 -17.45
N ALA A 151 -1.24 10.66 -16.88
CA ALA A 151 -0.32 11.78 -17.08
C ALA A 151 0.12 11.96 -18.53
N GLN A 152 0.28 10.86 -19.27
CA GLN A 152 0.66 10.87 -20.69
C GLN A 152 -0.53 11.05 -21.65
N GLY A 153 -1.76 11.15 -21.13
CA GLY A 153 -2.96 11.27 -21.96
C GLY A 153 -3.26 10.06 -22.83
N LEU A 154 -2.82 8.86 -22.43
CA LEU A 154 -3.02 7.61 -23.18
C LEU A 154 -4.43 7.04 -23.02
N LEU A 155 -5.18 7.52 -22.01
CA LEU A 155 -6.55 7.13 -21.74
C LEU A 155 -7.49 8.24 -22.22
N ASN A 156 -8.40 7.90 -23.12
CA ASN A 156 -9.53 8.79 -23.41
C ASN A 156 -10.53 8.76 -22.25
N GLU A 157 -11.45 9.72 -22.21
CA GLU A 157 -12.44 9.86 -21.13
C GLU A 157 -13.26 8.58 -20.89
N GLN A 158 -13.62 7.87 -21.97
CA GLN A 158 -14.38 6.63 -21.87
C GLN A 158 -13.58 5.51 -21.19
N LEU A 159 -12.32 5.30 -21.59
CA LEU A 159 -11.45 4.28 -21.02
C LEU A 159 -11.11 4.60 -19.57
N GLN A 160 -10.84 5.86 -19.27
CA GLN A 160 -10.62 6.31 -17.89
C GLN A 160 -11.86 6.03 -17.03
N ALA A 161 -13.05 6.38 -17.49
CA ALA A 161 -14.29 6.11 -16.77
C ALA A 161 -14.53 4.60 -16.56
N MET A 162 -14.20 3.75 -17.55
CA MET A 162 -14.30 2.30 -17.40
C MET A 162 -13.34 1.75 -16.35
N ILE A 163 -12.08 2.22 -16.33
CA ILE A 163 -11.09 1.81 -15.34
C ILE A 163 -11.51 2.29 -13.94
N ASP A 164 -11.93 3.55 -13.82
CA ASP A 164 -12.39 4.10 -12.53
C ASP A 164 -13.63 3.33 -12.03
N LEU A 165 -14.60 3.01 -12.90
CA LEU A 165 -15.77 2.18 -12.55
C LEU A 165 -15.36 0.78 -12.08
N GLN A 166 -14.40 0.15 -12.76
CA GLN A 166 -13.86 -1.15 -12.36
C GLN A 166 -13.15 -1.09 -11.01
N MET A 167 -12.32 -0.06 -10.78
CA MET A 167 -11.64 0.16 -9.50
C MET A 167 -12.64 0.39 -8.36
N GLY A 168 -13.70 1.17 -8.61
CA GLY A 168 -14.78 1.35 -7.65
C GLY A 168 -15.42 0.03 -7.27
N SER A 169 -15.73 -0.81 -8.26
CA SER A 169 -16.28 -2.14 -8.03
C SER A 169 -15.35 -3.04 -7.23
N PHE A 170 -14.04 -3.01 -7.50
CA PHE A 170 -13.05 -3.76 -6.74
C PHE A 170 -12.99 -3.34 -5.28
N LEU A 171 -12.94 -2.04 -4.99
CA LEU A 171 -12.94 -1.53 -3.63
C LEU A 171 -14.21 -1.93 -2.87
N ALA A 172 -15.38 -1.84 -3.50
CA ALA A 172 -16.63 -2.28 -2.88
C ALA A 172 -16.63 -3.76 -2.54
N GLN A 173 -16.19 -4.62 -3.47
CA GLN A 173 -16.09 -6.06 -3.21
C GLN A 173 -15.13 -6.37 -2.06
N MET A 174 -13.98 -5.70 -2.01
CA MET A 174 -13.03 -5.85 -0.91
C MET A 174 -13.67 -5.46 0.43
N HIS A 175 -14.31 -4.29 0.50
CA HIS A 175 -14.88 -3.78 1.75
C HIS A 175 -16.09 -4.61 2.24
N GLN A 176 -16.83 -5.23 1.33
CA GLN A 176 -18.04 -5.97 1.67
C GLN A 176 -17.80 -7.45 1.94
N ASN A 177 -16.87 -8.05 1.19
CA ASN A 177 -16.67 -9.50 1.24
C ASN A 177 -15.44 -9.88 2.07
N VAL A 178 -14.58 -8.91 2.42
CA VAL A 178 -13.41 -9.11 3.27
C VAL A 178 -13.56 -8.23 4.51
N GLN A 179 -14.27 -8.77 5.49
CA GLN A 179 -14.60 -8.11 6.76
C GLN A 179 -13.98 -8.86 7.92
N ASN A 180 -13.98 -8.21 9.08
CA ASN A 180 -13.44 -8.76 10.31
C ASN A 180 -14.29 -8.36 11.52
N ASP A 181 -14.12 -9.08 12.64
CA ASP A 181 -14.89 -8.82 13.86
C ASP A 181 -14.30 -7.68 14.71
N TRP A 182 -13.11 -7.19 14.36
CA TRP A 182 -12.44 -6.09 15.05
C TRP A 182 -11.70 -5.16 14.08
N PHE A 183 -11.53 -3.91 14.50
CA PHE A 183 -10.78 -2.86 13.83
C PHE A 183 -9.29 -2.91 14.18
N GLY A 184 -8.45 -2.35 13.30
CA GLY A 184 -7.04 -2.13 13.54
C GLY A 184 -6.13 -2.93 12.61
N LEU A 185 -4.90 -3.19 13.06
CA LEU A 185 -3.91 -3.87 12.22
C LEU A 185 -4.26 -5.35 12.01
N PRO A 186 -4.07 -5.90 10.80
CA PRO A 186 -4.31 -7.31 10.56
C PRO A 186 -3.29 -8.16 11.30
N VAL A 187 -3.69 -9.36 11.70
CA VAL A 187 -2.81 -10.32 12.38
C VAL A 187 -2.84 -11.64 11.63
N LEU A 188 -1.70 -12.33 11.64
CA LEU A 188 -1.64 -13.68 11.10
C LEU A 188 -2.42 -14.63 12.03
N PRO A 189 -3.22 -15.55 11.48
CA PRO A 189 -3.84 -16.60 12.28
C PRO A 189 -2.74 -17.45 12.96
N PRO A 190 -2.97 -17.94 14.19
CA PRO A 190 -2.01 -18.79 14.89
C PRO A 190 -1.63 -20.01 14.04
N ARG A 191 -0.34 -20.34 14.00
CA ARG A 191 0.16 -21.50 13.23
C ARG A 191 -0.60 -22.78 13.62
N GLY A 192 -1.10 -23.51 12.62
CA GLY A 192 -1.83 -24.76 12.81
C GLY A 192 -3.34 -24.60 13.05
N THR A 193 -3.85 -23.38 13.09
CA THR A 193 -5.30 -23.16 13.00
C THR A 193 -5.71 -23.26 11.53
N VAL A 194 -6.57 -24.23 11.21
CA VAL A 194 -7.23 -24.26 9.90
C VAL A 194 -8.26 -23.14 9.94
N PRO A 195 -8.17 -22.10 9.09
CA PRO A 195 -9.19 -21.08 9.02
C PRO A 195 -10.50 -21.78 8.67
N THR A 196 -11.38 -21.89 9.66
CA THR A 196 -12.72 -22.41 9.44
C THR A 196 -13.51 -21.27 8.82
N PRO A 197 -14.11 -21.44 7.63
CA PRO A 197 -14.92 -20.40 7.02
C PRO A 197 -16.01 -19.96 8.01
N GLY A 198 -15.99 -18.67 8.39
CA GLY A 198 -16.96 -18.09 9.33
C GLY A 198 -16.68 -18.30 10.83
N ALA A 199 -15.53 -18.86 11.22
CA ALA A 199 -15.14 -18.84 12.63
C ALA A 199 -14.57 -17.46 13.00
N PRO A 200 -15.03 -16.84 14.11
CA PRO A 200 -14.50 -15.56 14.58
C PRO A 200 -13.00 -15.68 14.81
N GLN A 201 -12.22 -14.86 14.11
CA GLN A 201 -10.85 -14.65 14.54
C GLN A 201 -10.89 -13.80 15.82
N ARG A 202 -9.98 -14.05 16.76
CA ARG A 202 -9.96 -13.30 18.03
C ARG A 202 -8.95 -12.16 17.92
N PRO A 203 -9.26 -10.95 18.39
CA PRO A 203 -8.28 -9.88 18.45
C PRO A 203 -7.09 -10.25 19.34
N PRO A 204 -5.94 -9.57 19.20
CA PRO A 204 -4.84 -9.68 20.15
C PRO A 204 -5.33 -9.38 21.57
N ALA A 205 -5.02 -10.26 22.52
CA ALA A 205 -5.50 -10.12 23.90
C ALA A 205 -5.07 -8.80 24.59
N GLU A 206 -3.97 -8.20 24.12
CA GLU A 206 -3.45 -6.92 24.62
C GLU A 206 -4.19 -5.70 24.06
N ALA A 207 -5.00 -5.88 23.00
CA ALA A 207 -5.69 -4.81 22.30
C ALA A 207 -7.22 -4.80 22.55
N GLU A 208 -7.76 -5.74 23.34
CA GLU A 208 -9.14 -5.66 23.84
C GLU A 208 -9.20 -4.67 25.02
N PRO A 209 -10.11 -3.68 25.04
CA PRO A 209 -11.33 -3.52 24.22
C PRO A 209 -11.25 -2.56 23.01
N GLU A 210 -10.14 -1.84 22.80
CA GLU A 210 -10.01 -0.74 21.81
C GLU A 210 -10.38 -1.15 20.37
N CYS A 211 -10.17 -2.42 20.01
CA CYS A 211 -10.41 -2.94 18.67
C CYS A 211 -11.90 -3.08 18.28
N TYR A 212 -12.88 -2.87 19.18
CA TYR A 212 -14.30 -2.95 18.82
C TYR A 212 -14.95 -1.58 18.56
N SER A 213 -14.25 -0.48 18.84
CA SER A 213 -14.67 0.88 18.48
C SER A 213 -13.71 1.44 17.44
N TRP A 214 -14.22 1.82 16.28
CA TRP A 214 -13.38 2.47 15.28
C TRP A 214 -12.84 3.82 15.76
N GLN A 215 -13.60 4.55 16.57
CA GLN A 215 -13.11 5.80 17.15
C GLN A 215 -11.88 5.59 18.02
N GLU A 216 -11.92 4.61 18.94
CA GLU A 216 -10.79 4.29 19.81
C GLU A 216 -9.60 3.78 18.98
N THR A 217 -9.85 2.80 18.10
CA THR A 217 -8.82 2.23 17.23
C THR A 217 -8.14 3.30 16.36
N PHE A 218 -8.92 4.14 15.65
CA PHE A 218 -8.36 5.18 14.79
C PHE A 218 -7.57 6.20 15.60
N THR A 219 -8.07 6.61 16.77
CA THR A 219 -7.36 7.55 17.66
C THR A 219 -6.02 6.97 18.09
N THR A 220 -5.98 5.71 18.54
CA THR A 220 -4.74 5.03 18.96
C THR A 220 -3.74 4.94 17.80
N LEU A 221 -4.19 4.54 16.59
CA LEU A 221 -3.36 4.47 15.39
C LEU A 221 -2.80 5.83 14.99
N PHE A 222 -3.66 6.86 15.02
CA PHE A 222 -3.31 8.22 14.66
C PHE A 222 -2.30 8.83 15.65
N GLU A 223 -2.55 8.71 16.94
CA GLU A 223 -1.68 9.26 18.00
C GLU A 223 -0.32 8.57 18.03
N SER A 224 -0.30 7.25 17.84
CA SER A 224 0.94 6.47 17.70
C SER A 224 1.79 6.97 16.52
N LEU A 225 1.15 7.20 15.37
CA LEU A 225 1.82 7.70 14.18
C LEU A 225 2.31 9.14 14.37
N LEU A 226 1.47 10.01 14.92
CA LEU A 226 1.80 11.42 15.17
C LEU A 226 3.00 11.54 16.12
N SER A 227 3.03 10.73 17.18
CA SER A 227 4.14 10.63 18.13
C SER A 227 5.43 10.14 17.47
N SER A 228 5.33 9.13 16.59
CA SER A 228 6.47 8.62 15.81
C SER A 228 7.08 9.70 14.92
N VAL A 229 6.23 10.43 14.17
CA VAL A 229 6.66 11.55 13.32
C VAL A 229 7.30 12.66 14.16
N LYS A 230 6.67 13.06 15.27
CA LYS A 230 7.21 14.08 16.19
C LYS A 230 8.60 13.71 16.71
N THR A 231 8.77 12.45 17.13
CA THR A 231 10.03 11.92 17.64
C THR A 231 11.12 11.96 16.57
N LYS A 232 10.82 11.50 15.34
CA LYS A 232 11.76 11.51 14.21
C LYS A 232 12.14 12.92 13.76
N LEU A 233 11.20 13.87 13.77
CA LEU A 233 11.51 15.26 13.44
C LEU A 233 12.36 15.93 14.53
N SER A 234 12.03 15.67 15.80
CA SER A 234 12.79 16.23 16.94
C SER A 234 14.22 15.73 16.95
N SER A 235 14.47 14.46 16.56
CA SER A 235 15.84 13.94 16.44
C SER A 235 16.62 14.55 15.27
N GLN A 236 15.94 15.02 14.21
CA GLN A 236 16.56 15.75 13.10
C GLN A 236 16.80 17.24 13.42
N HIS A 237 16.09 17.79 14.40
CA HIS A 237 16.15 19.20 14.82
C HIS A 237 16.36 19.33 16.34
N PRO A 238 17.53 18.92 16.86
CA PRO A 238 17.78 18.90 18.31
C PRO A 238 17.82 20.29 18.95
N ASP A 239 18.07 21.34 18.16
CA ASP A 239 18.15 22.74 18.62
C ASP A 239 16.79 23.46 18.55
N ALA A 240 15.70 22.75 18.25
CA ALA A 240 14.36 23.33 18.20
C ALA A 240 13.94 23.85 19.59
N ASP A 241 13.47 25.10 19.64
CA ASP A 241 12.94 25.70 20.85
C ASP A 241 11.70 24.92 21.35
N PRO A 242 11.71 24.38 22.58
CA PRO A 242 10.56 23.65 23.13
C PRO A 242 9.28 24.50 23.22
N ASP A 243 9.40 25.81 23.40
CA ASP A 243 8.25 26.71 23.49
C ASP A 243 7.67 27.04 22.10
N ASN A 244 8.43 26.81 21.03
CA ASN A 244 7.98 26.99 19.64
C ASN A 244 8.21 25.77 18.76
N GLN A 245 7.94 24.59 19.33
CA GLN A 245 8.21 23.31 18.68
C GLN A 245 7.42 23.13 17.38
N ASP A 246 6.18 23.62 17.31
CA ASP A 246 5.33 23.49 16.12
C ASP A 246 5.91 24.25 14.91
N ASP A 247 6.39 25.48 15.11
CA ASP A 247 7.03 26.26 14.04
C ASP A 247 8.39 25.63 13.65
N ALA A 248 9.18 25.21 14.64
CA ALA A 248 10.51 24.63 14.41
C ALA A 248 10.45 23.30 13.63
N LEU A 249 9.48 22.44 13.94
CA LEU A 249 9.28 21.16 13.23
C LEU A 249 8.43 21.32 11.96
N GLY A 250 7.81 22.49 11.78
CA GLY A 250 6.98 22.81 10.63
C GLY A 250 5.64 22.07 10.57
N ILE A 251 5.20 21.45 11.67
CA ILE A 251 3.92 20.72 11.79
C ILE A 251 3.17 21.26 13.02
N PRO A 252 1.90 21.65 12.88
CA PRO A 252 1.12 22.21 13.99
C PRO A 252 0.55 21.11 14.91
N PHE A 253 1.41 20.37 15.63
CA PHE A 253 1.02 19.25 16.49
C PHE A 253 -0.04 19.66 17.52
N THR A 254 0.11 20.83 18.13
CA THR A 254 -0.82 21.33 19.16
C THR A 254 -2.21 21.54 18.59
N ALA A 255 -2.31 22.14 17.39
CA ALA A 255 -3.59 22.36 16.72
C ALA A 255 -4.25 21.03 16.31
N ILE A 256 -3.45 20.05 15.86
CA ILE A 256 -3.93 18.71 15.50
C ILE A 256 -4.54 18.01 16.73
N HIS A 257 -3.86 17.96 17.87
CA HIS A 257 -4.42 17.35 19.09
C HIS A 257 -5.68 18.06 19.58
N SER A 258 -5.73 19.39 19.52
CA SER A 258 -6.93 20.16 19.89
C SER A 258 -8.11 19.81 18.99
N ALA A 259 -7.88 19.71 17.68
CA ALA A 259 -8.91 19.28 16.73
C ALA A 259 -9.34 17.82 16.96
N MET A 260 -8.41 16.92 17.27
CA MET A 260 -8.70 15.50 17.55
C MET A 260 -9.59 15.37 18.80
N SER A 261 -9.26 16.11 19.86
CA SER A 261 -10.06 16.17 21.08
C SER A 261 -11.51 16.57 20.80
N ARG A 262 -11.71 17.56 19.90
CA ARG A 262 -13.06 17.93 19.43
C ARG A 262 -13.72 16.82 18.63
N ALA A 263 -13.00 16.20 17.69
CA ALA A 263 -13.54 15.12 16.86
C ALA A 263 -14.07 13.95 17.71
N ILE A 264 -13.31 13.54 18.72
CA ILE A 264 -13.70 12.50 19.70
C ILE A 264 -14.94 12.94 20.50
N ALA A 265 -14.96 14.17 21.02
CA ALA A 265 -16.08 14.67 21.82
C ALA A 265 -17.41 14.75 21.04
N PHE A 266 -17.34 14.84 19.71
CA PHE A 266 -18.51 14.86 18.82
C PHE A 266 -18.77 13.50 18.15
N PHE A 267 -18.10 12.42 18.57
CA PHE A 267 -18.31 11.07 18.05
C PHE A 267 -18.13 10.97 16.53
N LEU A 268 -17.18 11.72 15.97
CA LEU A 268 -17.01 11.86 14.52
C LEU A 268 -16.76 10.52 13.80
N PHE A 269 -16.17 9.55 14.51
CA PHE A 269 -15.76 8.25 13.97
C PHE A 269 -16.66 7.09 14.41
N ASP A 270 -17.68 7.36 15.24
CA ASP A 270 -18.50 6.33 15.90
C ASP A 270 -19.56 5.69 14.97
N ASP A 271 -19.71 6.23 13.75
CA ASP A 271 -20.66 5.74 12.75
C ASP A 271 -20.14 4.59 11.88
N VAL A 272 -18.97 4.05 12.23
CA VAL A 272 -18.35 2.93 11.53
C VAL A 272 -18.56 1.69 12.38
N GLU A 273 -19.52 0.87 11.97
CA GLU A 273 -19.96 -0.30 12.73
C GLU A 273 -19.26 -1.59 12.27
N VAL A 274 -18.79 -1.65 11.01
CA VAL A 274 -18.27 -2.88 10.40
C VAL A 274 -16.82 -2.68 9.95
N PRO A 275 -15.85 -3.40 10.54
CA PRO A 275 -14.47 -3.41 10.10
C PRO A 275 -14.34 -4.00 8.70
N SER A 276 -13.92 -3.17 7.74
CA SER A 276 -13.67 -3.58 6.36
C SER A 276 -12.18 -3.62 6.10
N LEU A 277 -11.70 -4.54 5.25
CA LEU A 277 -10.30 -4.52 4.84
C LEU A 277 -10.05 -3.30 3.94
N VAL A 278 -9.15 -2.42 4.34
CA VAL A 278 -8.80 -1.19 3.63
C VAL A 278 -7.36 -1.28 3.15
N TRP A 279 -7.10 -0.96 1.87
CA TRP A 279 -5.76 -0.89 1.29
C TRP A 279 -4.98 0.33 1.80
N PHE A 280 -5.67 1.44 2.00
CA PHE A 280 -5.23 2.69 2.65
C PHE A 280 -4.18 3.48 1.87
N THR A 281 -3.07 2.84 1.48
CA THR A 281 -1.98 3.47 0.72
C THR A 281 -1.98 3.12 -0.76
N GLY A 282 -2.84 2.20 -1.21
CA GLY A 282 -2.96 1.86 -2.63
C GLY A 282 -3.37 3.07 -3.46
N PHE A 283 -2.73 3.25 -4.61
CA PHE A 283 -2.95 4.39 -5.50
C PHE A 283 -2.84 3.99 -6.98
N ASP A 284 -3.00 4.95 -7.89
CA ASP A 284 -2.91 4.75 -9.34
C ASP A 284 -1.53 4.21 -9.80
N THR A 285 -0.48 4.37 -8.99
CA THR A 285 0.87 3.83 -9.25
C THR A 285 0.96 2.32 -9.03
N ASP A 286 0.04 1.74 -8.26
CA ASP A 286 0.01 0.31 -7.95
C ASP A 286 -0.81 -0.50 -8.95
N ILE A 287 -1.49 0.18 -9.88
CA ILE A 287 -2.37 -0.43 -10.88
C ILE A 287 -1.67 -0.42 -12.23
N TYR A 288 -1.45 -1.60 -12.82
CA TYR A 288 -0.81 -1.75 -14.12
C TYR A 288 -1.85 -2.06 -15.20
N LEU A 289 -1.79 -1.29 -16.28
CA LEU A 289 -2.59 -1.48 -17.48
C LEU A 289 -1.76 -2.10 -18.59
N SER A 290 -2.39 -2.91 -19.43
CA SER A 290 -1.79 -3.32 -20.70
C SER A 290 -1.92 -2.21 -21.76
N LEU A 291 -0.87 -2.00 -22.54
CA LEU A 291 -0.90 -1.10 -23.69
C LEU A 291 -1.44 -1.82 -24.95
N PRO A 292 -2.19 -1.14 -25.84
CA PRO A 292 -2.69 -1.72 -27.10
C PRO A 292 -1.60 -2.04 -28.14
N THR A 293 -0.33 -1.85 -27.79
CA THR A 293 0.82 -2.17 -28.67
C THR A 293 1.02 -3.67 -28.84
N HIS A 294 0.42 -4.49 -27.99
CA HIS A 294 0.44 -5.95 -28.11
C HIS A 294 -0.71 -6.45 -28.99
N GLY A 295 -0.41 -7.34 -29.96
CA GLY A 295 -1.38 -7.80 -30.97
C GLY A 295 -2.63 -8.52 -30.42
N SER A 296 -2.61 -8.96 -29.16
CA SER A 296 -3.77 -9.56 -28.47
C SER A 296 -4.62 -8.56 -27.68
N THR A 297 -4.11 -7.35 -27.40
CA THR A 297 -4.78 -6.36 -26.54
C THR A 297 -5.45 -5.30 -27.39
N LYS A 298 -6.76 -5.41 -27.57
CA LYS A 298 -7.55 -4.41 -28.33
C LYS A 298 -7.91 -3.17 -27.51
N THR A 299 -7.97 -3.31 -26.18
CA THR A 299 -8.38 -2.25 -25.26
C THR A 299 -7.50 -2.31 -24.00
N PRO A 300 -6.99 -1.18 -23.50
CA PRO A 300 -6.30 -1.15 -22.22
C PRO A 300 -7.18 -1.72 -21.11
N GLY A 301 -6.59 -2.55 -20.26
CA GLY A 301 -7.27 -3.13 -19.10
C GLY A 301 -6.27 -3.40 -17.99
N ILE A 302 -6.78 -3.49 -16.75
CA ILE A 302 -5.97 -3.81 -15.57
C ILE A 302 -5.42 -5.24 -15.74
N VAL A 303 -4.09 -5.36 -15.78
CA VAL A 303 -3.39 -6.65 -15.94
C VAL A 303 -2.66 -7.08 -14.68
N ALA A 304 -2.33 -6.14 -13.80
CA ALA A 304 -1.77 -6.45 -12.51
C ALA A 304 -2.09 -5.35 -11.50
N ILE A 305 -2.15 -5.76 -10.24
CA ILE A 305 -2.17 -4.89 -9.07
C ILE A 305 -0.93 -5.27 -8.26
N LEU A 306 -0.09 -4.30 -7.93
CA LEU A 306 1.11 -4.58 -7.15
C LEU A 306 0.73 -5.14 -5.78
N PRO A 307 1.38 -6.22 -5.32
CA PRO A 307 1.16 -6.78 -3.99
C PRO A 307 1.84 -5.93 -2.89
N SER A 308 1.87 -4.59 -3.05
CA SER A 308 2.40 -3.66 -2.06
C SER A 308 1.28 -3.23 -1.12
N MET A 309 1.21 -3.89 0.02
CA MET A 309 0.13 -3.72 0.99
C MET A 309 0.65 -3.47 2.43
N PRO A 310 1.69 -2.62 2.62
CA PRO A 310 2.37 -2.49 3.91
C PRO A 310 1.50 -1.91 5.03
N HIS A 311 0.44 -1.18 4.67
CA HIS A 311 -0.42 -0.45 5.61
C HIS A 311 -1.91 -0.83 5.52
N MET A 312 -2.22 -2.01 4.97
CA MET A 312 -3.60 -2.51 5.04
C MET A 312 -4.05 -2.67 6.49
N LEU A 313 -5.33 -2.38 6.74
CA LEU A 313 -5.94 -2.48 8.07
C LEU A 313 -7.43 -2.76 7.98
N TRP A 314 -8.02 -3.14 9.12
CA TRP A 314 -9.46 -3.27 9.31
C TRP A 314 -10.02 -1.93 9.79
N GLY A 315 -10.82 -1.25 8.98
CA GLY A 315 -11.20 0.14 9.25
C GLY A 315 -12.41 0.62 8.45
N ASP A 316 -12.59 1.94 8.47
CA ASP A 316 -13.60 2.63 7.66
C ASP A 316 -13.21 2.60 6.17
N PRO A 317 -14.05 2.04 5.28
CA PRO A 317 -13.91 2.12 3.83
C PRO A 317 -13.55 3.50 3.27
N LEU A 318 -14.04 4.57 3.92
CA LEU A 318 -13.75 5.92 3.48
C LEU A 318 -12.24 6.13 3.46
N LEU A 319 -11.46 5.57 4.39
CA LEU A 319 -10.02 5.76 4.61
C LEU A 319 -9.16 5.59 3.33
N GLU A 320 -9.61 4.83 2.34
CA GLU A 320 -8.91 4.61 1.05
C GLU A 320 -8.38 5.89 0.39
N SER A 321 -7.15 5.82 -0.13
CA SER A 321 -6.51 6.96 -0.80
C SER A 321 -7.24 7.34 -2.11
N PHE A 322 -7.87 6.37 -2.78
CA PHE A 322 -8.69 6.59 -3.98
C PHE A 322 -9.86 7.56 -3.75
N PHE A 323 -10.27 7.77 -2.49
CA PHE A 323 -11.36 8.68 -2.14
C PHE A 323 -10.90 10.07 -1.66
N ILE A 324 -9.60 10.36 -1.66
CA ILE A 324 -9.07 11.69 -1.33
C ILE A 324 -9.76 12.82 -2.11
N PRO A 325 -9.96 12.71 -3.45
CA PRO A 325 -10.57 13.79 -4.21
C PRO A 325 -11.96 14.18 -3.69
N LEU A 326 -12.70 13.30 -3.02
CA LEU A 326 -14.05 13.59 -2.51
C LEU A 326 -14.11 14.71 -1.47
N ALA A 327 -12.99 15.02 -0.78
CA ALA A 327 -12.92 16.16 0.13
C ALA A 327 -12.70 17.50 -0.59
N GLU A 328 -12.30 17.49 -1.86
CA GLU A 328 -12.02 18.70 -2.61
C GLU A 328 -13.29 19.33 -3.21
N PRO A 329 -13.30 20.66 -3.45
CA PRO A 329 -14.31 21.29 -4.28
C PRO A 329 -14.37 20.63 -5.67
N GLY A 330 -15.56 20.19 -6.09
CA GLY A 330 -15.76 19.44 -7.34
C GLY A 330 -15.27 17.98 -7.31
N GLY A 331 -14.81 17.48 -6.16
CA GLY A 331 -14.28 16.14 -5.98
C GLY A 331 -15.20 15.01 -6.45
N VAL A 332 -16.49 15.13 -6.14
CA VAL A 332 -17.52 14.16 -6.56
C VAL A 332 -17.60 14.04 -8.08
N GLU A 333 -17.45 15.15 -8.80
CA GLU A 333 -17.47 15.15 -10.27
C GLU A 333 -16.22 14.46 -10.83
N LYS A 334 -15.04 14.74 -10.25
CA LYS A 334 -13.76 14.10 -10.62
C LYS A 334 -13.76 12.59 -10.37
N SER A 335 -14.47 12.11 -9.36
CA SER A 335 -14.51 10.70 -8.96
C SER A 335 -15.84 10.01 -9.32
N LYS A 336 -16.66 10.58 -10.20
CA LYS A 336 -18.01 10.10 -10.46
C LYS A 336 -18.06 8.62 -10.86
N ALA A 337 -17.23 8.21 -11.83
CA ALA A 337 -17.21 6.83 -12.32
C ALA A 337 -16.74 5.84 -11.24
N LEU A 338 -15.74 6.22 -10.45
CA LEU A 338 -15.27 5.44 -9.29
C LEU A 338 -16.39 5.22 -8.27
N ILE A 339 -17.12 6.28 -7.91
CA ILE A 339 -18.22 6.21 -6.94
C ILE A 339 -19.41 5.42 -7.49
N GLU A 340 -19.71 5.56 -8.78
CA GLU A 340 -20.71 4.76 -9.47
C GLU A 340 -20.35 3.27 -9.45
N GLY A 341 -19.10 2.92 -9.76
CA GLY A 341 -18.61 1.55 -9.65
C GLY A 341 -18.66 0.99 -8.23
N TYR A 342 -18.28 1.81 -7.25
CA TYR A 342 -18.31 1.44 -5.83
C TYR A 342 -19.73 1.14 -5.35
N THR A 343 -20.65 2.07 -5.57
CA THR A 343 -22.06 1.90 -5.14
C THR A 343 -22.78 0.83 -5.97
N GLY A 344 -22.52 0.75 -7.28
CA GLY A 344 -23.11 -0.25 -8.16
C GLY A 344 -22.70 -1.68 -7.84
N ALA A 345 -21.53 -1.87 -7.22
CA ALA A 345 -21.06 -3.17 -6.75
C ALA A 345 -21.47 -3.49 -5.30
N GLY A 346 -22.38 -2.69 -4.73
CA GLY A 346 -22.97 -2.90 -3.40
C GLY A 346 -22.48 -1.91 -2.34
N GLY A 347 -21.36 -1.22 -2.56
CA GLY A 347 -20.74 -0.33 -1.58
C GLY A 347 -21.68 0.74 -1.03
N ALA A 348 -21.62 0.99 0.28
CA ALA A 348 -22.45 2.01 0.93
C ALA A 348 -22.05 3.44 0.51
N PRO A 349 -22.96 4.42 0.52
CA PRO A 349 -22.61 5.82 0.25
C PRO A 349 -21.50 6.33 1.19
N LEU A 350 -20.38 6.77 0.62
CA LEU A 350 -19.19 7.18 1.38
C LEU A 350 -19.32 8.55 2.06
N ILE A 351 -19.99 9.50 1.41
CA ILE A 351 -20.22 10.86 1.94
C ILE A 351 -21.68 11.23 1.74
N SER A 352 -22.46 11.16 2.82
CA SER A 352 -23.86 11.56 2.83
C SER A 352 -24.10 12.89 3.56
N PHE A 353 -23.24 13.22 4.53
CA PHE A 353 -23.36 14.40 5.38
C PHE A 353 -22.04 15.17 5.47
N ALA A 354 -22.11 16.40 6.01
CA ALA A 354 -20.95 17.25 6.19
C ALA A 354 -19.87 16.60 7.07
N ARG A 355 -20.27 15.84 8.10
CA ARG A 355 -19.34 15.15 8.99
C ARG A 355 -18.43 14.16 8.27
N GLN A 356 -18.91 13.44 7.23
CA GLN A 356 -18.04 12.52 6.48
C GLN A 356 -16.97 13.27 5.67
N LYS A 357 -17.22 14.51 5.26
CA LYS A 357 -16.18 15.35 4.65
C LYS A 357 -15.10 15.70 5.67
N THR A 358 -15.48 16.07 6.89
CA THR A 358 -14.51 16.29 7.99
C THR A 358 -13.72 15.03 8.30
N LYS A 359 -14.39 13.87 8.35
CA LYS A 359 -13.75 12.57 8.53
C LYS A 359 -12.74 12.25 7.42
N ARG A 360 -13.07 12.54 6.15
CA ARG A 360 -12.13 12.41 5.02
C ARG A 360 -10.90 13.32 5.18
N VAL A 361 -11.05 14.52 5.75
CA VAL A 361 -9.89 15.39 6.05
C VAL A 361 -8.97 14.72 7.09
N TRP A 362 -9.51 14.11 8.14
CA TRP A 362 -8.71 13.34 9.11
C TRP A 362 -7.96 12.17 8.47
N TYR A 363 -8.61 11.44 7.59
CA TYR A 363 -8.00 10.30 6.91
C TYR A 363 -6.94 10.72 5.89
N THR A 364 -7.10 11.90 5.29
CA THR A 364 -6.07 12.51 4.44
C THR A 364 -4.86 12.97 5.26
N LEU A 365 -5.10 13.55 6.44
CA LEU A 365 -4.05 13.88 7.40
C LEU A 365 -3.28 12.62 7.86
N TYR A 366 -4.01 11.54 8.17
CA TYR A 366 -3.42 10.26 8.56
C TYR A 366 -2.51 9.69 7.46
N LEU A 367 -2.98 9.68 6.20
CA LEU A 367 -2.17 9.26 5.06
C LEU A 367 -0.90 10.13 4.90
N ALA A 368 -1.03 11.45 4.96
CA ALA A 368 0.12 12.35 4.82
C ALA A 368 1.15 12.14 5.94
N LEU A 369 0.71 11.89 7.17
CA LEU A 369 1.58 11.51 8.28
C LEU A 369 2.25 10.16 8.03
N SER A 370 1.54 9.17 7.49
CA SER A 370 2.12 7.85 7.17
C SER A 370 3.23 8.00 6.14
N VAL A 371 2.94 8.72 5.06
CA VAL A 371 3.91 9.03 4.00
C VAL A 371 5.13 9.77 4.55
N LEU A 372 4.93 10.80 5.38
CA LEU A 372 6.04 11.52 6.00
C LEU A 372 6.87 10.61 6.92
N ASN A 373 6.21 9.78 7.74
CA ASN A 373 6.87 8.86 8.65
C ASN A 373 7.81 7.88 7.93
N GLU A 374 7.40 7.43 6.73
CA GLU A 374 8.22 6.62 5.83
C GLU A 374 9.46 7.35 5.37
N TYR A 375 9.28 8.56 4.82
CA TYR A 375 10.40 9.33 4.29
C TYR A 375 11.40 9.78 5.36
N LEU A 376 10.95 10.02 6.60
CA LEU A 376 11.84 10.31 7.72
C LEU A 376 12.69 9.11 8.14
N SER A 377 12.23 7.89 7.85
CA SER A 377 12.97 6.64 8.11
C SER A 377 13.96 6.28 7.00
N LEU A 378 13.78 6.80 5.78
CA LEU A 378 14.72 6.58 4.70
C LEU A 378 15.98 7.40 4.94
N SER A 379 17.14 6.74 4.94
CA SER A 379 18.43 7.40 5.20
C SER A 379 18.69 8.53 4.19
N THR A 380 19.16 9.67 4.70
CA THR A 380 19.39 10.95 3.99
C THR A 380 20.39 10.89 2.82
N GLY A 381 21.01 9.74 2.56
CA GLY A 381 22.08 9.58 1.56
C GLY A 381 21.63 9.41 0.10
N SER A 382 20.33 9.34 -0.18
CA SER A 382 19.82 9.13 -1.55
C SER A 382 18.58 9.99 -1.86
N SER A 383 18.64 11.29 -1.59
CA SER A 383 17.55 12.22 -1.89
C SER A 383 17.38 12.42 -3.40
N SER A 384 16.64 11.51 -4.04
CA SER A 384 16.10 11.78 -5.37
C SER A 384 15.07 12.92 -5.29
N GLN A 385 14.96 13.72 -6.35
CA GLN A 385 14.01 14.84 -6.43
C GLN A 385 12.56 14.41 -6.11
N ALA A 386 12.15 13.22 -6.58
CA ALA A 386 10.83 12.66 -6.32
C ALA A 386 10.56 12.44 -4.82
N LEU A 387 11.57 12.04 -4.04
CA LEU A 387 11.42 11.87 -2.58
C LEU A 387 11.18 13.21 -1.88
N GLU A 388 11.89 14.26 -2.30
CA GLU A 388 11.74 15.60 -1.73
C GLU A 388 10.38 16.20 -2.10
N GLU A 389 9.91 15.99 -3.33
CA GLU A 389 8.57 16.40 -3.77
C GLU A 389 7.47 15.74 -2.94
N LYS A 390 7.61 14.44 -2.64
CA LYS A 390 6.65 13.71 -1.79
C LYS A 390 6.71 14.14 -0.34
N ARG A 391 7.91 14.37 0.20
CA ARG A 391 8.09 14.93 1.55
C ARG A 391 7.40 16.30 1.65
N LYS A 392 7.63 17.18 0.67
CA LYS A 392 6.99 18.49 0.59
C LYS A 392 5.47 18.37 0.51
N TRP A 393 4.96 17.51 -0.37
CA TRP A 393 3.52 17.23 -0.46
C TRP A 393 2.93 16.81 0.89
N ALA A 394 3.62 15.94 1.63
CA ALA A 394 3.14 15.48 2.93
C ALA A 394 3.07 16.64 3.95
N PHE A 395 4.11 17.48 4.05
CA PHE A 395 4.09 18.67 4.92
C PHE A 395 2.96 19.65 4.55
N ASP A 396 2.82 19.96 3.26
CA ASP A 396 1.81 20.90 2.77
C ASP A 396 0.39 20.36 3.03
N THR A 397 0.19 19.05 2.83
CA THR A 397 -1.08 18.36 3.11
C THR A 397 -1.40 18.36 4.60
N ILE A 398 -0.43 18.05 5.47
CA ILE A 398 -0.60 18.07 6.93
C ILE A 398 -1.05 19.45 7.40
N ARG A 399 -0.38 20.51 6.94
CA ARG A 399 -0.71 21.90 7.30
C ARG A 399 -2.11 22.28 6.82
N THR A 400 -2.43 21.94 5.58
CA THR A 400 -3.74 22.24 4.97
C THR A 400 -4.86 21.53 5.74
N CYS A 401 -4.72 20.23 6.01
CA CYS A 401 -5.69 19.48 6.79
C CYS A 401 -5.84 20.05 8.21
N ALA A 402 -4.72 20.33 8.90
CA ALA A 402 -4.76 20.91 10.24
C ALA A 402 -5.50 22.26 10.25
N ASP A 403 -5.31 23.11 9.24
CA ASP A 403 -6.00 24.39 9.15
C ASP A 403 -7.51 24.22 8.92
N VAL A 404 -7.91 23.34 8.00
CA VAL A 404 -9.32 23.01 7.76
C VAL A 404 -9.99 22.47 9.03
N LEU A 405 -9.33 21.57 9.76
CA LEU A 405 -9.86 20.92 10.96
C LEU A 405 -10.10 21.89 12.14
N LYS A 406 -9.45 23.06 12.17
CA LYS A 406 -9.71 24.09 13.19
C LYS A 406 -11.17 24.53 13.21
N THR A 407 -11.83 24.57 12.05
CA THR A 407 -13.20 25.09 11.92
C THR A 407 -14.18 24.09 11.32
N ALA A 408 -13.71 22.91 10.91
CA ALA A 408 -14.55 21.88 10.31
C ALA A 408 -15.69 21.45 11.27
N PRO A 409 -16.91 21.22 10.74
CA PRO A 409 -18.04 20.74 11.52
C PRO A 409 -17.83 19.29 11.94
N CYS A 410 -18.18 18.97 13.18
CA CYS A 410 -18.10 17.60 13.70
C CYS A 410 -19.48 16.95 13.91
N TYR A 411 -20.58 17.65 13.59
CA TYR A 411 -21.97 17.20 13.77
C TYR A 411 -22.66 16.82 12.47
#